data_AF-A0A2K3QPP9-F1
#
_entry.id   AF-A0A2K3QPP9-F1
#
_cell.length_a   1.000
_cell.length_b   1.000
_cell.length_c   1.000
_cell.angle_alpha   90.00
_cell.angle_beta   90.00
_cell.angle_gamma   90.00
#
_symmetry.space_group_name_H-M   'P 1'
#
loop_
_entity.id
_entity.type
_entity.pdbx_description
1 polymer ?
#
loop_
_entity_poly.entity_id
_entity_poly.type
_entity_poly.pdbx_seq_one_letter_code
_entity_poly.pdbx_strand_id
1 'polypeptide(L)'
;MSSPPMMPEHLALQNDASMLTKRFGKEIVNYYAGGRLNRYSFLRSDSAFLRRAVNSPSTRFIALDDLSPLVSDRKRLAYLTLGDVKPLIGPEPFALSDADAIKGFDSAVATPLLVFLGTVEGEQAAEIETTDHGVVKAQPFFAIDVTPKGPYADAATAFLKQQGDKGLTVHTDTRLMTVGAEAATSTPASRLTRNTASMYAQARSMIDWNTRHPFCAGCGAPNLSIEAGYKRVCPPADRSGAPRGDCHTRHGVSNLCFPRSDPTMIAAVVSADGQRILLGRQTRYPPGWYSTLAGFLEPGESVEEAVRREVWEEAGVRVGRVVMHSTQPWPYPSTLMLGAIAQALPGEETITLNDKELETAKWFTLDEVRTALKKGAGSLDGPLPEGYGEGDLRVPPPQAIANRLMTAVVEGYLTGNSKI
;
A
#
# COMPACT_ATOMS: atom_id res chain seq x y z
N MET A 1 21.11 2.34 22.63
CA MET A 1 21.15 2.32 21.16
C MET A 1 20.00 1.45 20.69
N SER A 2 18.92 2.03 20.16
CA SER A 2 17.89 1.23 19.48
C SER A 2 18.36 0.97 18.06
N SER A 3 18.58 -0.29 17.70
CA SER A 3 18.82 -0.67 16.30
C SER A 3 17.70 -0.10 15.42
N PRO A 4 18.00 0.35 14.18
CA PRO A 4 16.94 0.74 13.24
C PRO A 4 15.94 -0.42 13.12
N PRO A 5 14.63 -0.14 12.99
CA PRO A 5 13.64 -1.19 12.88
C PRO A 5 14.01 -2.12 11.74
N MET A 6 13.99 -3.43 12.00
CA MET A 6 14.25 -4.43 10.98
C MET A 6 13.23 -4.25 9.86
N MET A 7 13.72 -4.04 8.63
CA MET A 7 12.86 -4.03 7.46
C MET A 7 12.20 -5.40 7.30
N PRO A 8 11.03 -5.47 6.64
CA PRO A 8 10.45 -6.74 6.27
C PRO A 8 11.46 -7.58 5.47
N GLU A 9 11.35 -8.89 5.56
CA GLU A 9 12.10 -9.84 4.73
C GLU A 9 11.08 -10.74 4.04
N HIS A 10 11.18 -10.86 2.72
CA HIS A 10 10.32 -11.78 1.96
C HIS A 10 10.76 -13.22 2.24
N LEU A 11 9.80 -14.14 2.46
CA LEU A 11 10.12 -15.53 2.82
C LEU A 11 11.02 -16.23 1.81
N ALA A 12 10.78 -16.01 0.51
CA ALA A 12 11.60 -16.61 -0.55
C ALA A 12 13.06 -16.14 -0.56
N LEU A 13 13.37 -15.04 0.14
CA LEU A 13 14.71 -14.47 0.22
C LEU A 13 15.45 -14.89 1.50
N GLN A 14 14.79 -15.63 2.40
CA GLN A 14 15.42 -16.11 3.62
C GLN A 14 16.55 -17.08 3.26
N ASN A 15 17.77 -16.68 3.62
CA ASN A 15 19.01 -17.38 3.25
C ASN A 15 19.29 -17.44 1.74
N ASP A 16 18.74 -16.51 0.95
CA ASP A 16 19.06 -16.48 -0.47
C ASP A 16 20.54 -16.16 -0.70
N ALA A 17 21.21 -17.05 -1.43
CA ALA A 17 22.60 -16.94 -1.85
C ALA A 17 22.73 -17.12 -3.37
N SER A 18 21.64 -16.85 -4.09
CA SER A 18 21.59 -16.85 -5.56
C SER A 18 22.67 -15.97 -6.18
N MET A 19 22.96 -16.25 -7.46
CA MET A 19 23.87 -15.41 -8.25
C MET A 19 23.43 -13.95 -8.27
N LEU A 20 22.12 -13.69 -8.39
CA LEU A 20 21.56 -12.34 -8.40
C LEU A 20 21.81 -11.62 -7.06
N THR A 21 21.54 -12.27 -5.93
CA THR A 21 21.80 -11.68 -4.60
C THR A 21 23.29 -11.44 -4.36
N LYS A 22 24.18 -12.30 -4.85
CA LYS A 22 25.63 -12.08 -4.76
C LYS A 22 26.10 -10.90 -5.61
N ARG A 23 25.51 -10.72 -6.79
CA ARG A 23 25.89 -9.69 -7.77
C ARG A 23 25.32 -8.31 -7.42
N PHE A 24 24.02 -8.25 -7.14
CA PHE A 24 23.29 -6.99 -6.92
C PHE A 24 23.10 -6.66 -5.43
N GLY A 25 23.47 -7.57 -4.54
CA GLY A 25 23.18 -7.49 -3.11
C GLY A 25 21.80 -8.03 -2.79
N LYS A 26 21.47 -8.06 -1.49
CA LYS A 26 20.15 -8.47 -1.02
C LYS A 26 19.06 -7.51 -1.53
N GLU A 27 17.95 -8.08 -1.98
CA GLU A 27 16.76 -7.31 -2.35
C GLU A 27 16.24 -6.51 -1.15
N ILE A 28 15.85 -5.25 -1.40
CA ILE A 28 15.34 -4.34 -0.38
C ILE A 28 13.81 -4.40 -0.40
N VAL A 29 13.24 -4.91 0.69
CA VAL A 29 11.79 -4.99 0.87
C VAL A 29 11.32 -3.83 1.74
N ASN A 30 10.47 -2.96 1.18
CA ASN A 30 9.93 -1.79 1.90
C ASN A 30 8.73 -2.15 2.78
N TYR A 31 8.38 -1.24 3.70
CA TYR A 31 7.42 -1.49 4.78
C TYR A 31 6.05 -2.06 4.34
N TYR A 32 5.42 -1.51 3.31
CA TYR A 32 4.14 -2.03 2.80
C TYR A 32 4.28 -3.19 1.79
N ALA A 33 5.46 -3.79 1.67
CA ALA A 33 5.77 -4.89 0.74
C ALA A 33 6.32 -6.14 1.47
N GLY A 34 6.32 -7.29 0.82
CA GLY A 34 6.89 -8.52 1.41
C GLY A 34 6.02 -9.21 2.45
N GLY A 35 4.70 -9.04 2.37
CA GLY A 35 3.75 -9.84 3.14
C GLY A 35 3.75 -11.31 2.74
N ARG A 36 3.16 -12.14 3.60
CA ARG A 36 3.06 -13.60 3.40
C ARG A 36 1.86 -14.06 2.57
N LEU A 37 0.98 -13.14 2.16
CA LEU A 37 -0.21 -13.51 1.40
C LEU A 37 0.17 -14.03 0.03
N ASN A 38 -0.17 -15.28 -0.24
CA ASN A 38 -0.36 -15.72 -1.62
C ASN A 38 -1.73 -15.20 -2.07
N ARG A 39 -1.76 -14.39 -3.13
CA ARG A 39 -2.97 -13.67 -3.55
C ARG A 39 -4.00 -14.54 -4.26
N TYR A 40 -3.59 -15.71 -4.78
CA TYR A 40 -4.46 -16.63 -5.53
C TYR A 40 -5.37 -15.91 -6.54
N SER A 41 -4.80 -15.00 -7.34
CA SER A 41 -5.60 -14.10 -8.20
C SER A 41 -6.46 -14.84 -9.22
N PHE A 42 -6.04 -16.02 -9.65
CA PHE A 42 -6.78 -16.88 -10.58
C PHE A 42 -8.01 -17.56 -9.95
N LEU A 43 -8.15 -17.56 -8.61
CA LEU A 43 -9.31 -18.12 -7.90
C LEU A 43 -10.38 -17.06 -7.56
N ARG A 44 -10.18 -15.81 -7.96
CA ARG A 44 -11.08 -14.71 -7.57
C ARG A 44 -12.47 -14.78 -8.21
N SER A 45 -12.62 -15.48 -9.33
CA SER A 45 -13.91 -15.76 -9.97
C SER A 45 -14.51 -17.12 -9.55
N ASP A 46 -13.77 -17.93 -8.79
CA ASP A 46 -14.24 -19.24 -8.32
C ASP A 46 -15.14 -19.07 -7.09
N SER A 47 -16.43 -18.84 -7.34
CA SER A 47 -17.43 -18.65 -6.27
C SER A 47 -17.53 -19.83 -5.31
N ALA A 48 -17.27 -21.06 -5.77
CA ALA A 48 -17.29 -22.25 -4.92
C ALA A 48 -16.10 -22.27 -3.96
N PHE A 49 -14.90 -21.98 -4.47
CA PHE A 49 -13.71 -21.77 -3.64
C PHE A 49 -13.93 -20.63 -2.63
N LEU A 50 -14.40 -19.46 -3.07
CA LEU A 50 -14.62 -18.31 -2.21
C LEU A 50 -15.64 -18.58 -1.11
N ARG A 51 -16.72 -19.30 -1.43
CA ARG A 51 -17.74 -19.72 -0.44
C ARG A 51 -17.16 -20.69 0.58
N ARG A 52 -16.34 -21.65 0.17
CA ARG A 52 -15.64 -22.54 1.12
C ARG A 52 -14.62 -21.77 1.95
N ALA A 53 -13.87 -20.86 1.33
CA ALA A 53 -12.87 -20.04 1.98
C ALA A 53 -13.49 -19.14 3.05
N VAL A 54 -14.53 -18.36 2.72
CA VAL A 54 -15.18 -17.45 3.68
C VAL A 54 -15.82 -18.19 4.86
N ASN A 55 -16.30 -19.42 4.64
CA ASN A 55 -16.90 -20.27 5.68
C ASN A 55 -15.89 -21.13 6.46
N SER A 56 -14.60 -21.12 6.10
CA SER A 56 -13.58 -21.86 6.86
C SER A 56 -13.46 -21.30 8.29
N PRO A 57 -13.42 -22.16 9.32
CA PRO A 57 -13.15 -21.72 10.70
C PRO A 57 -11.79 -21.02 10.87
N SER A 58 -10.84 -21.28 9.96
CA SER A 58 -9.52 -20.62 9.98
C SER A 58 -9.55 -19.19 9.43
N THR A 59 -10.61 -18.81 8.70
CA THR A 59 -10.66 -17.51 8.02
C THR A 59 -10.63 -16.34 8.98
N ARG A 60 -9.90 -15.29 8.57
CA ARG A 60 -9.80 -14.03 9.32
C ARG A 60 -10.21 -12.85 8.46
N PHE A 61 -10.87 -11.88 9.08
CA PHE A 61 -11.31 -10.65 8.44
C PHE A 61 -10.58 -9.46 9.05
N ILE A 62 -10.18 -8.52 8.21
CA ILE A 62 -9.71 -7.19 8.62
C ILE A 62 -10.83 -6.20 8.32
N ALA A 63 -11.21 -5.40 9.31
CA ALA A 63 -12.24 -4.38 9.18
C ALA A 63 -11.61 -3.00 9.05
N LEU A 64 -12.12 -2.19 8.11
CA LEU A 64 -11.70 -0.81 7.92
C LEU A 64 -12.90 0.12 8.11
N ASP A 65 -12.77 1.08 9.02
CA ASP A 65 -13.70 2.19 9.23
C ASP A 65 -13.08 3.45 8.60
N ASP A 66 -13.73 4.00 7.58
CA ASP A 66 -13.21 5.07 6.74
C ASP A 66 -11.73 4.85 6.34
N LEU A 67 -11.46 3.65 5.81
CA LEU A 67 -10.12 3.20 5.37
C LEU A 67 -9.07 3.05 6.51
N SER A 68 -9.47 3.31 7.75
CA SER A 68 -8.66 3.13 8.96
C SER A 68 -8.89 1.73 9.54
N PRO A 69 -7.85 0.95 9.82
CA PRO A 69 -8.01 -0.43 10.25
C PRO A 69 -8.44 -0.50 11.71
N LEU A 70 -9.27 -1.49 12.04
CA LEU A 70 -9.40 -1.95 13.41
C LEU A 70 -8.10 -2.63 13.86
N VAL A 71 -7.67 -2.29 15.06
CA VAL A 71 -6.43 -2.79 15.67
C VAL A 71 -6.67 -3.26 17.10
N SER A 72 -5.89 -4.24 17.52
CA SER A 72 -5.82 -4.68 18.93
C SER A 72 -4.88 -3.82 19.76
N ASP A 73 -3.86 -3.25 19.11
CA ASP A 73 -3.00 -2.19 19.62
C ASP A 73 -2.44 -1.38 18.43
N ARG A 74 -1.77 -0.24 18.66
CA ARG A 74 -1.26 0.63 17.58
C ARG A 74 -0.32 -0.04 16.57
N LYS A 75 0.17 -1.26 16.85
CA LYS A 75 1.07 -2.03 16.00
C LYS A 75 0.42 -3.29 15.41
N ARG A 76 -0.77 -3.72 15.84
CA ARG A 76 -1.34 -5.02 15.45
C ARG A 76 -2.76 -4.90 14.93
N LEU A 77 -2.97 -5.31 13.68
CA LEU A 77 -4.30 -5.45 13.10
C LEU A 77 -5.18 -6.35 13.96
N ALA A 78 -6.46 -6.01 14.05
CA ALA A 78 -7.47 -6.91 14.59
C ALA A 78 -7.84 -7.95 13.53
N TYR A 79 -7.90 -9.21 13.92
CA TYR A 79 -8.35 -10.31 13.08
C TYR A 79 -9.66 -10.85 13.62
N LEU A 80 -10.73 -10.65 12.86
CA LEU A 80 -12.09 -11.02 13.23
C LEU A 80 -12.43 -12.39 12.67
N THR A 81 -13.38 -13.08 13.30
CA THR A 81 -13.92 -14.36 12.83
C THR A 81 -15.16 -14.12 11.95
N LEU A 82 -15.61 -15.17 11.25
CA LEU A 82 -16.88 -15.12 10.51
C LEU A 82 -18.05 -14.74 11.43
N GLY A 83 -18.08 -15.24 12.67
CA GLY A 83 -19.13 -14.94 13.63
C GLY A 83 -19.22 -13.44 13.98
N ASP A 84 -18.07 -12.76 14.03
CA ASP A 84 -18.01 -11.32 14.31
C ASP A 84 -18.59 -10.48 13.16
N VAL A 85 -18.36 -10.90 11.92
CA VAL A 85 -18.69 -10.09 10.72
C VAL A 85 -19.97 -10.51 10.01
N LYS A 86 -20.54 -11.67 10.34
CA LYS A 86 -21.77 -12.20 9.73
C LYS A 86 -22.94 -11.20 9.71
N PRO A 87 -23.17 -10.35 10.74
CA PRO A 87 -24.21 -9.33 10.68
C PRO A 87 -24.02 -8.28 9.58
N LEU A 88 -22.79 -8.08 9.11
CA LEU A 88 -22.44 -7.10 8.08
C LEU A 88 -22.46 -7.69 6.67
N ILE A 89 -21.94 -8.92 6.52
CA ILE A 89 -21.74 -9.52 5.19
C ILE A 89 -22.87 -10.47 4.76
N GLY A 90 -23.86 -10.68 5.63
CA GLY A 90 -24.97 -11.58 5.39
C GLY A 90 -24.62 -13.07 5.59
N PRO A 91 -25.61 -13.96 5.44
CA PRO A 91 -25.45 -15.38 5.77
C PRO A 91 -24.69 -16.19 4.71
N GLU A 92 -24.72 -15.79 3.44
CA GLU A 92 -24.15 -16.54 2.32
C GLU A 92 -23.35 -15.64 1.34
N PRO A 93 -22.23 -15.06 1.77
CA PRO A 93 -21.32 -14.36 0.86
C PRO A 93 -20.83 -15.32 -0.25
N PHE A 94 -20.74 -14.81 -1.49
CA PHE A 94 -20.37 -15.58 -2.69
C PHE A 94 -21.36 -16.73 -3.01
N ALA A 95 -22.65 -16.56 -2.72
CA ALA A 95 -23.72 -17.49 -3.10
C ALA A 95 -23.94 -17.60 -4.62
N LEU A 96 -23.67 -16.53 -5.37
CA LEU A 96 -23.80 -16.48 -6.82
C LEU A 96 -22.44 -16.56 -7.50
N SER A 97 -22.40 -17.13 -8.70
CA SER A 97 -21.28 -16.93 -9.61
C SER A 97 -21.24 -15.47 -10.07
N ASP A 98 -20.08 -14.98 -10.53
CA ASP A 98 -19.98 -13.62 -11.07
C ASP A 98 -20.97 -13.40 -12.24
N ALA A 99 -21.17 -14.41 -13.09
CA ALA A 99 -22.12 -14.35 -14.20
C ALA A 99 -23.59 -14.23 -13.72
N ASP A 100 -23.96 -15.00 -12.70
CA ASP A 100 -25.30 -14.94 -12.11
C ASP A 100 -25.53 -13.63 -11.35
N ALA A 101 -24.51 -13.11 -10.66
CA ALA A 101 -24.56 -11.81 -10.00
C ALA A 101 -24.77 -10.67 -11.01
N ILE A 102 -24.09 -10.72 -12.17
CA ILE A 102 -24.29 -9.75 -13.27
C ILE A 102 -25.71 -9.83 -13.83
N LYS A 103 -26.22 -11.04 -14.10
CA LYS A 103 -27.60 -11.25 -14.60
C LYS A 103 -28.67 -10.89 -13.55
N GLY A 104 -28.31 -11.03 -12.28
CA GLY A 104 -29.12 -10.74 -11.11
C GLY A 104 -29.07 -9.29 -10.64
N PHE A 105 -28.25 -8.44 -11.28
CA PHE A 105 -27.91 -7.14 -10.75
C PHE A 105 -29.13 -6.23 -10.55
N ASP A 106 -29.22 -5.64 -9.37
CA ASP A 106 -30.22 -4.67 -8.95
C ASP A 106 -29.52 -3.52 -8.23
N SER A 107 -29.50 -2.32 -8.83
CA SER A 107 -28.83 -1.16 -8.24
C SER A 107 -29.54 -0.59 -7.01
N ALA A 108 -30.81 -0.94 -6.75
CA ALA A 108 -31.52 -0.53 -5.55
C ALA A 108 -31.12 -1.36 -4.33
N VAL A 109 -30.50 -2.52 -4.53
CA VAL A 109 -30.06 -3.42 -3.46
C VAL A 109 -28.58 -3.18 -3.17
N ALA A 110 -28.29 -2.56 -2.04
CA ALA A 110 -26.92 -2.45 -1.57
C ALA A 110 -26.35 -3.84 -1.28
N THR A 111 -25.11 -4.13 -1.69
CA THR A 111 -24.42 -5.39 -1.39
C THR A 111 -23.18 -5.08 -0.54
N PRO A 112 -22.91 -5.84 0.54
CA PRO A 112 -21.73 -5.60 1.35
C PRO A 112 -20.46 -5.88 0.54
N LEU A 113 -19.47 -5.00 0.63
CA LEU A 113 -18.18 -5.20 -0.02
C LEU A 113 -17.33 -6.17 0.78
N LEU A 114 -16.99 -7.30 0.17
CA LEU A 114 -16.07 -8.28 0.73
C LEU A 114 -14.91 -8.52 -0.26
N VAL A 115 -13.70 -8.18 0.17
CA VAL A 115 -12.49 -8.28 -0.67
C VAL A 115 -11.67 -9.50 -0.24
N PHE A 116 -11.39 -10.43 -1.15
CA PHE A 116 -10.48 -11.54 -0.86
C PHE A 116 -9.02 -11.08 -0.97
N LEU A 117 -8.29 -11.09 0.14
CA LEU A 117 -6.88 -10.63 0.15
C LEU A 117 -5.92 -11.70 -0.35
N GLY A 118 -6.26 -12.97 -0.12
CA GLY A 118 -5.43 -14.13 -0.40
C GLY A 118 -5.44 -15.10 0.77
N THR A 119 -4.43 -15.95 0.83
CA THR A 119 -4.25 -16.91 1.92
C THR A 119 -2.81 -16.93 2.43
N VAL A 120 -2.63 -17.43 3.65
CA VAL A 120 -1.31 -17.68 4.25
C VAL A 120 -1.18 -19.16 4.55
N GLU A 121 -0.09 -19.77 4.06
CA GLU A 121 0.27 -21.15 4.39
C GLU A 121 0.83 -21.26 5.82
N GLY A 122 0.48 -22.33 6.53
CA GLY A 122 0.99 -22.59 7.88
C GLY A 122 0.09 -23.52 8.71
N GLU A 123 0.34 -23.56 10.02
CA GLU A 123 -0.29 -24.50 10.96
C GLU A 123 -1.83 -24.34 11.08
N GLN A 124 -2.37 -23.17 10.76
CA GLN A 124 -3.82 -22.90 10.75
C GLN A 124 -4.45 -23.08 9.36
N ALA A 125 -3.77 -23.78 8.45
CA ALA A 125 -4.27 -24.04 7.12
C ALA A 125 -5.55 -24.89 7.15
N ALA A 126 -6.56 -24.46 6.41
CA ALA A 126 -7.69 -25.31 6.07
C ALA A 126 -7.44 -25.90 4.67
N GLU A 127 -8.01 -27.08 4.41
CA GLU A 127 -8.08 -27.63 3.06
C GLU A 127 -9.32 -27.07 2.36
N ILE A 128 -9.11 -26.32 1.30
CA ILE A 128 -10.16 -25.62 0.58
C ILE A 128 -10.11 -26.10 -0.87
N GLU A 129 -11.11 -26.89 -1.25
CA GLU A 129 -11.27 -27.32 -2.63
C GLU A 129 -11.50 -26.11 -3.53
N THR A 130 -10.93 -26.16 -4.72
CA THR A 130 -11.23 -25.25 -5.83
C THR A 130 -12.07 -25.98 -6.86
N THR A 131 -12.64 -25.27 -7.82
CA THR A 131 -13.41 -25.88 -8.90
C THR A 131 -12.48 -26.65 -9.85
N ASP A 132 -11.36 -26.04 -10.27
CA ASP A 132 -10.49 -26.60 -11.33
C ASP A 132 -8.99 -26.69 -10.98
N HIS A 133 -8.59 -26.31 -9.76
CA HIS A 133 -7.18 -26.14 -9.37
C HIS A 133 -6.74 -26.98 -8.16
N GLY A 134 -7.49 -28.05 -7.84
CA GLY A 134 -7.20 -28.94 -6.71
C GLY A 134 -7.51 -28.30 -5.35
N VAL A 135 -6.71 -28.63 -4.33
CA VAL A 135 -6.93 -28.21 -2.93
C VAL A 135 -5.91 -27.18 -2.53
N VAL A 136 -6.38 -26.03 -2.03
CA VAL A 136 -5.54 -25.02 -1.38
C VAL A 136 -5.45 -25.33 0.11
N LYS A 137 -4.24 -25.52 0.63
CA LYS A 137 -4.00 -25.75 2.06
C LYS A 137 -3.49 -24.48 2.74
N ALA A 138 -4.39 -23.59 3.11
CA ALA A 138 -4.00 -22.29 3.66
C ALA A 138 -5.11 -21.65 4.52
N GLN A 139 -4.74 -20.59 5.23
CA GLN A 139 -5.66 -19.75 6.01
C GLN A 139 -6.13 -18.56 5.15
N PRO A 140 -7.44 -18.41 4.87
CA PRO A 140 -7.95 -17.28 4.09
C PRO A 140 -8.03 -15.97 4.86
N PHE A 141 -7.81 -14.86 4.13
CA PHE A 141 -7.97 -13.51 4.65
C PHE A 141 -8.88 -12.67 3.74
N PHE A 142 -9.80 -11.94 4.36
CA PHE A 142 -10.68 -11.00 3.70
C PHE A 142 -10.62 -9.61 4.33
N ALA A 143 -10.96 -8.59 3.56
CA ALA A 143 -11.20 -7.24 4.07
C ALA A 143 -12.65 -6.82 3.89
N ILE A 144 -13.17 -6.10 4.88
CA ILE A 144 -14.53 -5.53 4.86
C ILE A 144 -14.49 -4.05 5.21
N ASP A 145 -15.40 -3.31 4.59
CA ASP A 145 -15.70 -1.93 4.95
C ASP A 145 -16.76 -1.93 6.05
N VAL A 146 -16.43 -1.35 7.21
CA VAL A 146 -17.33 -1.23 8.36
C VAL A 146 -17.69 0.21 8.67
N THR A 147 -17.48 1.11 7.71
CA THR A 147 -17.86 2.53 7.83
C THR A 147 -19.38 2.63 7.93
N PRO A 148 -19.95 3.28 8.96
CA PRO A 148 -21.39 3.50 9.06
C PRO A 148 -21.92 4.38 7.92
N LYS A 149 -22.51 3.78 6.89
CA LYS A 149 -23.08 4.49 5.74
C LYS A 149 -24.20 3.73 5.04
N GLY A 150 -25.11 4.48 4.44
CA GLY A 150 -26.20 3.94 3.63
C GLY A 150 -27.05 2.93 4.41
N PRO A 151 -27.58 1.88 3.73
CA PRO A 151 -28.41 0.86 4.37
C PRO A 151 -27.73 0.01 5.45
N TYR A 152 -26.39 0.10 5.58
CA TYR A 152 -25.60 -0.69 6.54
C TYR A 152 -25.18 0.10 7.78
N ALA A 153 -25.57 1.37 7.90
CA ALA A 153 -25.09 2.27 8.95
C ALA A 153 -25.34 1.75 10.37
N ASP A 154 -26.55 1.26 10.66
CA ASP A 154 -26.91 0.76 11.99
C ASP A 154 -26.14 -0.51 12.34
N ALA A 155 -26.00 -1.45 11.38
CA ALA A 155 -25.26 -2.69 11.58
C ALA A 155 -23.76 -2.42 11.79
N ALA A 156 -23.17 -1.51 11.01
CA ALA A 156 -21.79 -1.06 11.17
C ALA A 156 -21.55 -0.38 12.53
N THR A 157 -22.45 0.50 12.96
CA THR A 157 -22.37 1.17 14.26
C THR A 157 -22.43 0.18 15.41
N ALA A 158 -23.38 -0.77 15.35
CA ALA A 158 -23.50 -1.84 16.34
C ALA A 158 -22.25 -2.73 16.37
N PHE A 159 -21.70 -3.07 15.20
CA PHE A 159 -20.46 -3.84 15.07
C PHE A 159 -19.27 -3.12 15.72
N LEU A 160 -19.05 -1.84 15.39
CA LEU A 160 -17.95 -1.04 15.94
C LEU A 160 -18.04 -0.95 17.46
N LYS A 161 -19.24 -0.72 18.00
CA LYS A 161 -19.48 -0.74 19.45
C LYS A 161 -19.13 -2.10 20.06
N GLN A 162 -19.61 -3.19 19.48
CA GLN A 162 -19.32 -4.55 19.97
C GLN A 162 -17.82 -4.86 19.97
N GLN A 163 -17.10 -4.46 18.92
CA GLN A 163 -15.64 -4.67 18.87
C GLN A 163 -14.89 -3.76 19.83
N GLY A 164 -15.39 -2.53 20.06
CA GLY A 164 -14.91 -1.62 21.10
C GLY A 164 -15.05 -2.21 22.50
N ASP A 165 -16.19 -2.84 22.80
CA ASP A 165 -16.44 -3.54 24.08
C ASP A 165 -15.46 -4.72 24.29
N LYS A 166 -14.84 -5.25 23.22
CA LYS A 166 -13.76 -6.26 23.26
C LYS A 166 -12.35 -5.66 23.33
N GLY A 167 -12.22 -4.34 23.43
CA GLY A 167 -10.94 -3.63 23.51
C GLY A 167 -10.27 -3.33 22.16
N LEU A 168 -10.97 -3.51 21.04
CA LEU A 168 -10.45 -3.12 19.72
C LEU A 168 -10.68 -1.63 19.47
N THR A 169 -9.78 -1.00 18.73
CA THR A 169 -9.86 0.44 18.41
C THR A 169 -9.63 0.68 16.92
N VAL A 170 -10.18 1.77 16.39
CA VAL A 170 -9.86 2.25 15.04
C VAL A 170 -8.55 3.02 15.10
N HIS A 171 -7.57 2.64 14.28
CA HIS A 171 -6.31 3.37 14.18
C HIS A 171 -6.42 4.44 13.10
N THR A 172 -6.63 5.70 13.49
CA THR A 172 -6.85 6.82 12.56
C THR A 172 -5.54 7.35 11.94
N ASP A 173 -4.43 7.30 12.68
CA ASP A 173 -3.16 7.89 12.27
C ASP A 173 -2.28 6.92 11.46
N THR A 174 -2.87 6.27 10.45
CA THR A 174 -2.22 5.14 9.75
C THR A 174 -0.96 5.53 8.96
N ARG A 175 -0.82 6.81 8.61
CA ARG A 175 0.41 7.37 8.00
C ARG A 175 1.60 7.39 8.94
N LEU A 176 1.42 7.08 10.23
CA LEU A 176 2.51 6.86 11.17
C LEU A 176 3.27 5.56 10.92
N MET A 177 2.76 4.66 10.07
CA MET A 177 3.44 3.43 9.68
C MET A 177 3.83 2.56 10.90
N THR A 178 2.91 2.46 11.86
CA THR A 178 3.12 1.71 13.11
C THR A 178 2.61 0.27 13.04
N VAL A 179 1.62 -0.01 12.19
CA VAL A 179 0.98 -1.32 12.05
C VAL A 179 1.95 -2.34 11.43
N GLY A 180 2.25 -3.45 12.10
CA GLY A 180 3.19 -4.46 11.60
C GLY A 180 4.65 -3.98 11.56
N ALA A 181 4.98 -2.89 12.27
CA ALA A 181 6.35 -2.39 12.42
C ALA A 181 7.18 -3.14 13.48
N GLU A 182 6.65 -4.24 14.04
CA GLU A 182 7.40 -5.06 15.00
C GLU A 182 8.57 -5.77 14.28
N ALA A 183 9.76 -5.66 14.85
CA ALA A 183 10.91 -6.46 14.42
C ALA A 183 10.54 -7.95 14.49
N ALA A 184 11.07 -8.77 13.58
CA ALA A 184 10.86 -10.21 13.57
C ALA A 184 11.37 -10.83 14.88
N THR A 185 10.53 -10.90 15.91
CA THR A 185 10.83 -11.64 17.13
C THR A 185 10.77 -13.14 16.82
N SER A 186 11.65 -13.91 17.45
CA SER A 186 11.94 -15.31 17.14
C SER A 186 10.84 -16.32 17.54
N THR A 187 9.70 -15.86 18.07
CA THR A 187 8.63 -16.74 18.54
C THR A 187 7.75 -17.31 17.41
N PRO A 188 7.29 -18.56 17.49
CA PRO A 188 6.40 -19.15 16.46
C PRO A 188 5.08 -18.40 16.25
N ALA A 189 4.50 -17.84 17.32
CA ALA A 189 3.25 -17.06 17.26
C ALA A 189 3.38 -15.73 16.49
N SER A 190 4.59 -15.17 16.37
CA SER A 190 4.86 -13.96 15.57
C SER A 190 5.13 -14.28 14.09
N ARG A 191 5.14 -15.55 13.68
CA ARG A 191 5.42 -15.93 12.27
C ARG A 191 4.25 -15.66 11.33
N LEU A 192 3.01 -15.69 11.82
CA LEU A 192 1.80 -15.39 11.03
C LEU A 192 1.64 -13.88 10.78
N THR A 193 2.19 -13.06 11.68
CA THR A 193 2.04 -11.59 11.73
C THR A 193 3.25 -10.82 11.22
N ARG A 194 4.26 -11.48 10.62
CA ARG A 194 5.37 -10.78 9.97
C ARG A 194 4.85 -9.97 8.78
N ASN A 195 5.04 -8.66 8.90
CA ASN A 195 4.59 -7.60 8.00
C ASN A 195 3.09 -7.60 7.64
N THR A 196 2.23 -7.35 8.63
CA THR A 196 0.80 -7.08 8.39
C THR A 196 0.54 -5.76 7.66
N ALA A 197 1.55 -4.88 7.53
CA ALA A 197 1.39 -3.60 6.85
C ALA A 197 1.05 -3.79 5.36
N SER A 198 1.66 -4.75 4.67
CA SER A 198 1.35 -5.01 3.26
C SER A 198 -0.08 -5.50 3.05
N MET A 199 -0.59 -6.30 4.01
CA MET A 199 -1.97 -6.79 3.98
C MET A 199 -2.95 -5.64 4.20
N TYR A 200 -2.65 -4.74 5.14
CA TYR A 200 -3.40 -3.50 5.30
C TYR A 200 -3.35 -2.62 4.05
N ALA A 201 -2.18 -2.45 3.44
CA ALA A 201 -2.04 -1.65 2.22
C ALA A 201 -2.90 -2.19 1.08
N GLN A 202 -2.90 -3.51 0.87
CA GLN A 202 -3.79 -4.17 -0.09
C GLN A 202 -5.27 -3.95 0.26
N ALA A 203 -5.68 -4.24 1.51
CA ALA A 203 -7.06 -4.07 1.96
C ALA A 203 -7.55 -2.64 1.77
N ARG A 204 -6.74 -1.67 2.21
CA ARG A 204 -7.03 -0.25 2.09
C ARG A 204 -7.20 0.18 0.65
N SER A 205 -6.23 -0.10 -0.22
CA SER A 205 -6.32 0.29 -1.64
C SER A 205 -7.52 -0.34 -2.34
N MET A 206 -7.84 -1.59 -2.03
CA MET A 206 -8.98 -2.28 -2.65
C MET A 206 -10.33 -1.76 -2.15
N ILE A 207 -10.49 -1.50 -0.85
CA ILE A 207 -11.72 -0.92 -0.31
C ILE A 207 -11.91 0.52 -0.82
N ASP A 208 -10.82 1.29 -0.84
CA ASP A 208 -10.82 2.67 -1.33
C ASP A 208 -11.21 2.76 -2.82
N TRP A 209 -10.59 1.92 -3.67
CA TRP A 209 -10.97 1.83 -5.08
C TRP A 209 -12.44 1.43 -5.24
N ASN A 210 -12.90 0.39 -4.56
CA ASN A 210 -14.30 -0.01 -4.66
C ASN A 210 -15.26 1.09 -4.21
N THR A 211 -14.96 1.79 -3.12
CA THR A 211 -15.83 2.84 -2.58
C THR A 211 -15.91 4.05 -3.50
N ARG A 212 -14.83 4.39 -4.20
CA ARG A 212 -14.76 5.55 -5.11
C ARG A 212 -15.24 5.27 -6.54
N HIS A 213 -15.48 4.00 -6.90
CA HIS A 213 -15.92 3.61 -8.25
C HIS A 213 -17.27 2.86 -8.27
N PRO A 214 -18.34 3.39 -7.64
CA PRO A 214 -19.66 2.76 -7.66
C PRO A 214 -20.38 2.90 -9.00
N PHE A 215 -19.89 3.76 -9.90
CA PHE A 215 -20.44 3.97 -11.25
C PHE A 215 -19.41 3.65 -12.34
N CYS A 216 -19.89 3.27 -13.52
CA CYS A 216 -19.09 3.00 -14.70
C CYS A 216 -18.48 4.29 -15.24
N ALA A 217 -17.16 4.41 -15.24
CA ALA A 217 -16.49 5.55 -15.86
C ALA A 217 -16.74 5.66 -17.38
N GLY A 218 -17.15 4.58 -18.05
CA GLY A 218 -17.45 4.59 -19.49
C GLY A 218 -18.84 5.09 -19.87
N CYS A 219 -19.85 4.97 -18.99
CA CYS A 219 -21.22 5.39 -19.30
C CYS A 219 -22.02 6.02 -18.15
N GLY A 220 -21.43 6.17 -16.96
CA GLY A 220 -22.06 6.75 -15.77
C GLY A 220 -23.04 5.84 -15.00
N ALA A 221 -23.39 4.67 -15.53
CA ALA A 221 -24.38 3.78 -14.90
C ALA A 221 -23.79 3.01 -13.68
N PRO A 222 -24.60 2.60 -12.68
CA PRO A 222 -24.11 1.87 -11.51
C PRO A 222 -23.33 0.60 -11.85
N ASN A 223 -22.23 0.34 -11.15
CA ASN A 223 -21.35 -0.81 -11.33
C ASN A 223 -21.51 -1.87 -10.25
N LEU A 224 -21.19 -3.11 -10.58
CA LEU A 224 -21.12 -4.24 -9.66
C LEU A 224 -19.65 -4.61 -9.39
N SER A 225 -19.30 -4.86 -8.13
CA SER A 225 -18.01 -5.46 -7.77
C SER A 225 -18.10 -6.98 -7.90
N ILE A 226 -17.17 -7.58 -8.64
CA ILE A 226 -17.05 -9.03 -8.87
C ILE A 226 -15.58 -9.44 -8.66
N GLU A 227 -15.25 -10.70 -8.93
CA GLU A 227 -13.91 -11.26 -8.74
C GLU A 227 -13.37 -10.96 -7.33
N ALA A 228 -14.23 -11.17 -6.32
CA ALA A 228 -13.98 -10.91 -4.91
C ALA A 228 -13.37 -9.51 -4.62
N GLY A 229 -13.89 -8.49 -5.29
CA GLY A 229 -13.50 -7.10 -5.08
C GLY A 229 -12.43 -6.57 -6.03
N TYR A 230 -11.95 -7.36 -6.99
CA TYR A 230 -10.86 -6.99 -7.91
C TYR A 230 -11.31 -6.58 -9.30
N LYS A 231 -12.61 -6.55 -9.55
CA LYS A 231 -13.13 -6.06 -10.82
C LYS A 231 -14.47 -5.38 -10.64
N ARG A 232 -14.67 -4.29 -11.37
CA ARG A 232 -15.91 -3.54 -11.47
C ARG A 232 -16.47 -3.74 -12.87
N VAL A 233 -17.68 -4.25 -12.97
CA VAL A 233 -18.36 -4.46 -14.25
C VAL A 233 -19.59 -3.58 -14.35
N CYS A 234 -19.90 -3.13 -15.56
CA CYS A 234 -21.15 -2.45 -15.90
C CYS A 234 -22.17 -3.48 -16.38
N PRO A 235 -23.16 -3.88 -15.54
CA PRO A 235 -24.11 -4.92 -15.91
C PRO A 235 -24.97 -4.49 -17.11
N PRO A 236 -25.32 -5.41 -18.03
CA PRO A 236 -26.11 -5.10 -19.22
C PRO A 236 -27.56 -4.77 -18.93
N ALA A 237 -28.08 -5.22 -17.80
CA ALA A 237 -29.44 -4.97 -17.33
C ALA A 237 -29.42 -4.59 -15.84
N ASP A 238 -30.49 -3.97 -15.38
CA ASP A 238 -30.68 -3.58 -14.00
C ASP A 238 -32.12 -3.88 -13.57
N ARG A 239 -32.27 -4.73 -12.56
CA ARG A 239 -33.59 -5.16 -12.09
C ARG A 239 -34.35 -4.08 -11.33
N SER A 240 -33.69 -2.99 -10.94
CA SER A 240 -34.36 -1.79 -10.41
C SER A 240 -35.21 -1.06 -11.46
N GLY A 241 -35.04 -1.40 -12.75
CA GLY A 241 -35.71 -0.75 -13.88
C GLY A 241 -34.93 0.43 -14.47
N ALA A 242 -33.74 0.75 -13.94
CA ALA A 242 -32.88 1.80 -14.49
C ALA A 242 -32.44 1.44 -15.93
N PRO A 243 -32.56 2.37 -16.91
CA PRO A 243 -32.18 2.10 -18.29
C PRO A 243 -30.69 1.83 -18.43
N ARG A 244 -30.33 0.87 -19.28
CA ARG A 244 -28.95 0.49 -19.59
C ARG A 244 -28.71 0.57 -21.08
N GLY A 245 -27.97 1.58 -21.51
CA GLY A 245 -27.45 1.65 -22.88
C GLY A 245 -26.31 0.66 -23.12
N ASP A 246 -25.86 0.57 -24.37
CA ASP A 246 -24.62 -0.12 -24.68
C ASP A 246 -23.43 0.58 -24.01
N CYS A 247 -22.39 -0.19 -23.64
CA CYS A 247 -21.22 0.34 -22.96
C CYS A 247 -19.97 -0.36 -23.47
N HIS A 248 -19.00 0.44 -23.93
CA HIS A 248 -17.73 -0.08 -24.48
C HIS A 248 -16.95 -0.98 -23.51
N THR A 249 -17.14 -0.81 -22.19
CA THR A 249 -16.51 -1.66 -21.16
C THR A 249 -16.98 -3.12 -21.21
N ARG A 250 -18.08 -3.43 -21.90
CA ARG A 250 -18.63 -4.78 -22.02
C ARG A 250 -18.08 -5.57 -23.21
N HIS A 251 -17.40 -4.91 -24.15
CA HIS A 251 -16.98 -5.50 -25.43
C HIS A 251 -15.51 -5.94 -25.43
N GLY A 252 -14.84 -5.92 -24.28
CA GLY A 252 -13.44 -6.32 -24.16
C GLY A 252 -12.85 -6.01 -22.80
N VAL A 253 -11.52 -6.11 -22.71
CA VAL A 253 -10.78 -5.74 -21.50
C VAL A 253 -10.65 -4.22 -21.44
N SER A 254 -11.24 -3.61 -20.41
CA SER A 254 -11.12 -2.18 -20.13
C SER A 254 -10.42 -1.95 -18.80
N ASN A 255 -9.41 -1.08 -18.77
CA ASN A 255 -8.73 -0.68 -17.54
C ASN A 255 -9.68 -0.05 -16.51
N LEU A 256 -10.79 0.55 -16.94
CA LEU A 256 -11.84 1.10 -16.08
C LEU A 256 -12.48 0.05 -15.15
N CYS A 257 -12.37 -1.23 -15.52
CA CYS A 257 -12.89 -2.34 -14.74
C CYS A 257 -11.93 -2.82 -13.64
N PHE A 258 -10.69 -2.36 -13.60
CA PHE A 258 -9.65 -2.90 -12.71
C PHE A 258 -9.12 -1.86 -11.70
N PRO A 259 -8.55 -2.31 -10.57
CA PRO A 259 -7.99 -1.43 -9.55
C PRO A 259 -6.88 -0.56 -10.11
N ARG A 260 -6.86 0.71 -9.66
CA ARG A 260 -5.84 1.69 -10.04
C ARG A 260 -4.64 1.60 -9.10
N SER A 261 -3.43 1.66 -9.68
CA SER A 261 -2.18 1.84 -8.96
C SER A 261 -1.39 2.92 -9.68
N ASP A 262 -1.30 4.10 -9.09
CA ASP A 262 -0.64 5.25 -9.70
C ASP A 262 0.88 5.16 -9.50
N PRO A 263 1.70 5.05 -10.55
CA PRO A 263 3.15 5.06 -10.41
C PRO A 263 3.62 6.47 -10.00
N THR A 264 4.42 6.53 -8.95
CA THR A 264 4.97 7.77 -8.40
C THR A 264 6.46 7.59 -8.21
N MET A 265 7.29 8.38 -8.88
CA MET A 265 8.72 8.35 -8.64
C MET A 265 9.05 9.01 -7.30
N ILE A 266 10.11 8.56 -6.65
CA ILE A 266 10.70 9.26 -5.49
C ILE A 266 12.21 9.12 -5.53
N ALA A 267 12.94 10.23 -5.53
CA ALA A 267 14.35 10.23 -5.86
C ALA A 267 15.23 10.90 -4.79
N ALA A 268 16.25 10.18 -4.32
CA ALA A 268 17.39 10.81 -3.65
C ALA A 268 18.35 11.34 -4.70
N VAL A 269 18.40 12.66 -4.85
CA VAL A 269 19.27 13.33 -5.81
C VAL A 269 20.59 13.68 -5.12
N VAL A 270 21.68 13.10 -5.61
CA VAL A 270 23.04 13.31 -5.11
C VAL A 270 23.72 14.42 -5.92
N SER A 271 24.47 15.28 -5.25
CA SER A 271 25.27 16.33 -5.88
C SER A 271 26.32 15.75 -6.84
N ALA A 272 26.80 16.56 -7.77
CA ALA A 272 27.79 16.15 -8.76
C ALA A 272 29.09 15.65 -8.11
N ASP A 273 29.49 16.27 -6.99
CA ASP A 273 30.65 15.89 -6.17
C ASP A 273 30.42 14.65 -5.27
N GLY A 274 29.19 14.14 -5.18
CA GLY A 274 28.85 12.99 -4.35
C GLY A 274 28.76 13.26 -2.83
N GLN A 275 28.81 14.52 -2.38
CA GLN A 275 28.91 14.87 -0.96
C GLN A 275 27.62 15.39 -0.32
N ARG A 276 26.57 15.64 -1.12
CA ARG A 276 25.32 16.24 -0.67
C ARG A 276 24.11 15.53 -1.29
N ILE A 277 22.96 15.64 -0.62
CA ILE A 277 21.66 15.19 -1.11
C ILE A 277 20.73 16.41 -1.17
N LEU A 278 20.00 16.55 -2.28
CA LEU A 278 18.94 17.54 -2.43
C LEU A 278 17.68 17.04 -1.72
N LEU A 279 17.17 17.85 -0.79
CA LEU A 279 15.91 17.57 -0.12
C LEU A 279 14.97 18.79 -0.25
N GLY A 280 13.68 18.50 -0.39
CA GLY A 280 12.62 19.48 -0.50
C GLY A 280 11.64 19.41 0.67
N ARG A 281 10.89 20.50 0.88
CA ARG A 281 9.73 20.52 1.78
C ARG A 281 8.60 21.34 1.20
N GLN A 282 7.38 20.95 1.55
CA GLN A 282 6.15 21.69 1.21
C GLN A 282 5.69 22.53 2.41
N THR A 283 4.88 23.56 2.17
CA THR A 283 4.38 24.48 3.20
C THR A 283 3.61 23.78 4.31
N ARG A 284 2.94 22.67 3.99
CA ARG A 284 2.17 21.87 4.96
C ARG A 284 3.04 21.03 5.91
N TYR A 285 4.34 20.88 5.64
CA TYR A 285 5.22 20.09 6.49
C TYR A 285 5.62 20.89 7.74
N PRO A 286 5.87 20.20 8.88
CA PRO A 286 6.40 20.87 10.06
C PRO A 286 7.73 21.56 9.75
N PRO A 287 8.05 22.65 10.46
CA PRO A 287 9.37 23.28 10.40
C PRO A 287 10.52 22.27 10.53
N GLY A 288 11.51 22.41 9.64
CA GLY A 288 12.70 21.56 9.60
C GLY A 288 12.50 20.16 8.99
N TRP A 289 11.29 19.78 8.60
CA TRP A 289 11.02 18.45 8.01
C TRP A 289 11.19 18.48 6.48
N TYR A 290 12.19 17.73 6.00
CA TYR A 290 12.54 17.62 4.58
C TYR A 290 12.48 16.16 4.11
N SER A 291 12.20 15.96 2.83
CA SER A 291 12.16 14.64 2.18
C SER A 291 12.83 14.70 0.81
N THR A 292 13.10 13.53 0.25
CA THR A 292 13.40 13.36 -1.18
C THR A 292 12.24 13.86 -2.04
N LEU A 293 12.55 14.28 -3.27
CA LEU A 293 11.56 14.78 -4.23
C LEU A 293 10.75 13.62 -4.82
N ALA A 294 9.48 13.85 -5.12
CA ALA A 294 8.58 12.80 -5.59
C ALA A 294 7.42 13.37 -6.41
N GLY A 295 7.08 12.71 -7.51
CA GLY A 295 5.99 13.13 -8.38
C GLY A 295 5.43 11.98 -9.21
N PHE A 296 4.27 12.22 -9.82
CA PHE A 296 3.60 11.21 -10.64
C PHE A 296 4.34 11.02 -11.97
N LEU A 297 4.33 9.79 -12.48
CA LEU A 297 4.73 9.59 -13.88
C LEU A 297 3.62 10.09 -14.81
N GLU A 298 3.99 10.73 -15.91
CA GLU A 298 3.05 11.07 -16.97
C GLU A 298 2.92 9.95 -18.02
N PRO A 299 1.79 9.87 -18.74
CA PRO A 299 1.62 8.91 -19.84
C PRO A 299 2.72 9.09 -20.90
N GLY A 300 3.46 8.02 -21.18
CA GLY A 300 4.52 8.00 -22.18
C GLY A 300 5.92 8.21 -21.63
N GLU A 301 6.07 8.42 -20.31
CA GLU A 301 7.38 8.54 -19.66
C GLU A 301 7.86 7.22 -19.05
N SER A 302 9.17 6.98 -19.15
CA SER A 302 9.90 6.05 -18.27
C SER A 302 10.05 6.63 -16.86
N VAL A 303 10.39 5.77 -15.89
CA VAL A 303 10.66 6.24 -14.51
C VAL A 303 11.82 7.22 -14.50
N GLU A 304 12.85 6.97 -15.31
CA GLU A 304 14.03 7.81 -15.39
C GLU A 304 13.75 9.16 -16.03
N GLU A 305 12.81 9.25 -16.99
CA GLU A 305 12.34 10.53 -17.55
C GLU A 305 11.55 11.33 -16.51
N ALA A 306 10.60 10.70 -15.82
CA ALA A 306 9.84 11.35 -14.75
C ALA A 306 10.75 11.86 -13.62
N VAL A 307 11.77 11.08 -13.23
CA VAL A 307 12.80 11.54 -12.26
C VAL A 307 13.48 12.81 -12.74
N ARG A 308 13.84 12.92 -14.02
CA ARG A 308 14.49 14.11 -14.56
C ARG A 308 13.55 15.30 -14.64
N ARG A 309 12.31 15.08 -15.09
CA ARG A 309 11.29 16.12 -15.23
C ARG A 309 10.96 16.73 -13.87
N GLU A 310 10.51 15.94 -12.92
CA GLU A 310 10.07 16.42 -11.60
C GLU A 310 11.19 17.10 -10.81
N VAL A 311 12.44 16.57 -10.84
CA VAL A 311 13.55 17.23 -10.15
C VAL A 311 13.86 18.60 -10.75
N TRP A 312 13.71 18.74 -12.07
CA TRP A 312 13.86 20.02 -12.75
C TRP A 312 12.67 20.96 -12.51
N GLU A 313 11.44 20.45 -12.49
CA GLU A 313 10.23 21.25 -12.21
C GLU A 313 10.23 21.79 -10.77
N GLU A 314 10.43 20.92 -9.77
CA GLU A 314 10.33 21.30 -8.37
C GLU A 314 11.56 22.08 -7.86
N ALA A 315 12.76 21.77 -8.36
CA ALA A 315 14.01 22.29 -7.81
C ALA A 315 14.98 22.89 -8.83
N GLY A 316 14.69 22.84 -10.14
CA GLY A 316 15.53 23.44 -11.19
C GLY A 316 16.84 22.71 -11.46
N VAL A 317 17.15 21.66 -10.69
CA VAL A 317 18.38 20.87 -10.81
C VAL A 317 18.26 19.89 -11.97
N ARG A 318 19.28 19.80 -12.82
CA ARG A 318 19.32 18.79 -13.90
C ARG A 318 20.08 17.56 -13.45
N VAL A 319 19.48 16.38 -13.63
CA VAL A 319 20.08 15.11 -13.26
C VAL A 319 20.39 14.23 -14.46
N GLY A 320 21.53 13.55 -14.41
CA GLY A 320 22.03 12.65 -15.44
C GLY A 320 21.57 11.22 -15.22
N ARG A 321 22.43 10.39 -14.62
CA ARG A 321 22.16 8.97 -14.38
C ARG A 321 21.10 8.80 -13.28
N VAL A 322 20.13 7.93 -13.54
CA VAL A 322 19.10 7.50 -12.60
C VAL A 322 19.25 5.99 -12.40
N VAL A 323 19.21 5.54 -11.15
CA VAL A 323 19.32 4.12 -10.79
C VAL A 323 18.16 3.73 -9.90
N MET A 324 17.38 2.76 -10.34
CA MET A 324 16.28 2.19 -9.55
C MET A 324 16.83 1.48 -8.31
N HIS A 325 16.24 1.77 -7.16
CA HIS A 325 16.66 1.22 -5.87
C HIS A 325 15.70 0.15 -5.36
N SER A 326 14.42 0.51 -5.19
CA SER A 326 13.40 -0.36 -4.61
C SER A 326 12.02 0.24 -4.82
N THR A 327 10.95 -0.52 -4.58
CA THR A 327 9.57 -0.01 -4.66
C THR A 327 8.83 -0.15 -3.34
N GLN A 328 7.87 0.74 -3.08
CA GLN A 328 7.01 0.68 -1.90
C GLN A 328 5.56 0.97 -2.29
N PRO A 329 4.62 0.03 -2.09
CA PRO A 329 3.20 0.35 -2.14
C PRO A 329 2.87 1.46 -1.15
N TRP A 330 2.04 2.42 -1.53
CA TRP A 330 1.65 3.52 -0.67
C TRP A 330 0.13 3.73 -0.76
N PRO A 331 -0.64 3.23 0.22
CA PRO A 331 -2.09 3.10 0.10
C PRO A 331 -2.83 4.42 0.42
N TYR A 332 -2.27 5.58 0.04
CA TYR A 332 -2.85 6.90 0.32
C TYR A 332 -2.86 7.80 -0.93
N PRO A 333 -3.80 7.59 -1.87
CA PRO A 333 -4.87 6.58 -1.85
C PRO A 333 -4.44 5.21 -2.39
N SER A 334 -3.70 5.14 -3.50
CA SER A 334 -3.26 3.88 -4.14
C SER A 334 -2.10 4.15 -5.11
N THR A 335 -0.92 4.51 -4.59
CA THR A 335 0.28 4.74 -5.40
C THR A 335 1.29 3.61 -5.24
N LEU A 336 2.14 3.41 -6.24
CA LEU A 336 3.33 2.59 -6.15
C LEU A 336 4.54 3.53 -6.21
N MET A 337 5.21 3.71 -5.08
CA MET A 337 6.41 4.53 -4.98
C MET A 337 7.57 3.79 -5.64
N LEU A 338 8.17 4.39 -6.66
CA LEU A 338 9.29 3.90 -7.43
C LEU A 338 10.54 4.66 -6.98
N GLY A 339 11.27 4.07 -6.03
CA GLY A 339 12.43 4.70 -5.42
C GLY A 339 13.65 4.65 -6.34
N ALA A 340 14.27 5.80 -6.56
CA ALA A 340 15.46 5.96 -7.37
C ALA A 340 16.54 6.77 -6.66
N ILE A 341 17.78 6.60 -7.11
CA ILE A 341 18.91 7.47 -6.78
C ILE A 341 19.36 8.12 -8.09
N ALA A 342 19.42 9.45 -8.10
CA ALA A 342 19.81 10.22 -9.27
C ALA A 342 21.05 11.07 -8.96
N GLN A 343 21.86 11.37 -9.97
CA GLN A 343 23.04 12.22 -9.82
C GLN A 343 22.86 13.53 -10.61
N ALA A 344 23.06 14.66 -9.95
CA ALA A 344 23.06 15.96 -10.59
C ALA A 344 24.22 16.10 -11.61
N LEU A 345 23.97 16.82 -12.70
CA LEU A 345 25.00 17.12 -13.68
C LEU A 345 25.95 18.20 -13.13
N PRO A 346 27.28 18.09 -13.37
CA PRO A 346 28.23 19.12 -12.96
C PRO A 346 27.84 20.50 -13.52
N GLY A 347 27.74 21.51 -12.66
CA GLY A 347 27.36 22.88 -13.05
C GLY A 347 25.86 23.15 -13.17
N GLU A 348 25.00 22.13 -13.01
CA GLU A 348 23.54 22.23 -13.14
C GLU A 348 22.82 22.00 -11.80
N GLU A 349 23.45 22.40 -10.70
CA GLU A 349 23.01 22.15 -9.31
C GLU A 349 22.31 23.36 -8.66
N THR A 350 22.16 24.46 -9.41
CA THR A 350 21.52 25.68 -8.93
C THR A 350 20.03 25.43 -8.67
N ILE A 351 19.63 25.60 -7.41
CA ILE A 351 18.24 25.38 -7.01
C ILE A 351 17.38 26.56 -7.48
N THR A 352 16.33 26.27 -8.25
CA THR A 352 15.29 27.22 -8.66
C THR A 352 13.94 26.52 -8.56
N LEU A 353 13.02 27.04 -7.75
CA LEU A 353 11.68 26.45 -7.57
C LEU A 353 10.78 26.92 -8.72
N ASN A 354 10.66 26.13 -9.80
CA ASN A 354 10.03 26.58 -11.04
C ASN A 354 8.50 26.51 -10.98
N ASP A 355 7.94 25.49 -10.33
CA ASP A 355 6.49 25.24 -10.23
C ASP A 355 5.82 25.80 -8.96
N LYS A 356 6.62 26.16 -7.95
CA LYS A 356 6.21 26.64 -6.61
C LYS A 356 5.47 25.59 -5.76
N GLU A 357 5.62 24.30 -6.04
CA GLU A 357 5.08 23.23 -5.19
C GLU A 357 5.84 23.10 -3.87
N LEU A 358 7.15 23.25 -3.92
CA LEU A 358 8.00 23.27 -2.74
C LEU A 358 8.01 24.67 -2.10
N GLU A 359 7.96 24.70 -0.77
CA GLU A 359 8.27 25.90 0.00
C GLU A 359 9.77 26.20 -0.08
N THR A 360 10.61 25.16 -0.04
CA THR A 360 12.07 25.28 -0.08
C THR A 360 12.70 23.96 -0.48
N ALA A 361 13.77 24.02 -1.28
CA ALA A 361 14.70 22.92 -1.52
C ALA A 361 16.13 23.34 -1.12
N LYS A 362 16.92 22.40 -0.58
CA LYS A 362 18.29 22.63 -0.11
C LYS A 362 19.17 21.42 -0.34
N TRP A 363 20.45 21.68 -0.59
CA TRP A 363 21.50 20.67 -0.51
C TRP A 363 21.92 20.47 0.93
N PHE A 364 21.89 19.23 1.42
CA PHE A 364 22.37 18.83 2.74
C PHE A 364 23.57 17.90 2.60
N THR A 365 24.61 18.10 3.40
CA THR A 365 25.77 17.20 3.44
C THR A 365 25.37 15.80 3.88
N LEU A 366 26.13 14.78 3.45
CA LEU A 366 25.89 13.41 3.90
C LEU A 366 25.96 13.27 5.43
N ASP A 367 26.76 14.09 6.13
CA ASP A 367 26.87 14.06 7.59
C ASP A 367 25.63 14.64 8.30
N GLU A 368 25.05 15.72 7.76
CA GLU A 368 23.77 16.27 8.23
C GLU A 368 22.66 15.24 8.06
N VAL A 369 22.58 14.61 6.87
CA VAL A 369 21.57 13.57 6.59
C VAL A 369 21.79 12.35 7.50
N ARG A 370 23.04 11.91 7.71
CA ARG A 370 23.33 10.79 8.62
C ARG A 370 22.92 11.10 10.06
N THR A 371 23.07 12.34 10.50
CA THR A 371 22.63 12.79 11.83
C THR A 371 21.11 12.79 11.91
N ALA A 372 20.44 13.35 10.90
CA ALA A 372 18.99 13.38 10.80
C ALA A 372 18.36 11.97 10.76
N LEU A 373 18.93 11.03 10.02
CA LEU A 373 18.46 9.64 9.98
C LEU A 373 18.53 8.95 11.35
N LYS A 374 19.51 9.33 12.20
CA LYS A 374 19.71 8.75 13.53
C LYS A 374 18.85 9.40 14.61
N LYS A 375 18.64 10.72 14.53
CA LYS A 375 18.04 11.49 15.63
C LYS A 375 16.79 12.29 15.22
N GLY A 376 16.64 12.63 13.95
CA GLY A 376 15.60 13.48 13.39
C GLY A 376 14.52 12.75 12.60
N ALA A 377 14.57 11.41 12.55
CA ALA A 377 13.63 10.59 11.80
C ALA A 377 12.30 10.48 12.54
N GLY A 378 11.19 10.85 11.88
CA GLY A 378 9.87 10.78 12.48
C GLY A 378 8.74 11.12 11.51
N SER A 379 7.51 10.84 11.92
CA SER A 379 6.30 11.22 11.19
C SER A 379 6.14 12.74 11.11
N LEU A 380 5.37 13.20 10.12
CA LEU A 380 5.00 14.61 9.97
C LEU A 380 4.36 15.14 11.27
N ASP A 381 3.36 14.45 11.80
CA ASP A 381 2.64 14.90 13.02
C ASP A 381 3.29 14.40 14.33
N GLY A 382 4.52 13.87 14.26
CA GLY A 382 5.22 13.35 15.43
C GLY A 382 5.80 14.46 16.31
N PRO A 383 5.95 14.22 17.62
CA PRO A 383 6.61 15.17 18.52
C PRO A 383 8.04 15.46 18.04
N LEU A 384 8.55 16.64 18.37
CA LEU A 384 9.96 16.96 18.13
C LEU A 384 10.84 15.96 18.88
N PRO A 385 11.87 15.40 18.24
CA PRO A 385 12.85 14.56 18.93
C PRO A 385 13.53 15.34 20.06
N GLU A 386 13.83 14.66 21.16
CA GLU A 386 14.52 15.27 22.30
C GLU A 386 15.90 15.82 21.88
N GLY A 387 16.16 17.09 22.18
CA GLY A 387 17.41 17.78 21.81
C GLY A 387 17.47 18.35 20.39
N TYR A 388 16.35 18.36 19.65
CA TYR A 388 16.25 19.08 18.37
C TYR A 388 15.88 20.55 18.59
N GLY A 389 16.70 21.45 18.05
CA GLY A 389 16.48 22.90 18.02
C GLY A 389 15.76 23.38 16.75
N GLU A 390 15.41 24.66 16.75
CA GLU A 390 14.87 25.34 15.58
C GLU A 390 15.93 25.36 14.45
N GLY A 391 15.62 24.72 13.31
CA GLY A 391 16.52 24.63 12.16
C GLY A 391 17.18 23.26 11.92
N ASP A 392 17.09 22.34 12.88
CA ASP A 392 17.65 20.99 12.70
C ASP A 392 16.89 20.20 11.62
N LEU A 393 17.65 19.48 10.78
CA LEU A 393 17.10 18.64 9.72
C LEU A 393 16.34 17.44 10.31
N ARG A 394 15.02 17.42 10.10
CA ARG A 394 14.13 16.27 10.34
C ARG A 394 13.82 15.57 9.03
N VAL A 395 13.68 14.26 9.11
CA VAL A 395 13.46 13.40 7.94
C VAL A 395 12.31 12.40 8.19
N PRO A 396 11.73 11.83 7.13
CA PRO A 396 10.75 10.76 7.23
C PRO A 396 11.16 9.60 8.15
N PRO A 397 10.19 8.84 8.70
CA PRO A 397 10.49 7.74 9.60
C PRO A 397 11.20 6.59 8.86
N PRO A 398 11.89 5.68 9.58
CA PRO A 398 12.66 4.59 8.97
C PRO A 398 11.88 3.69 8.01
N GLN A 399 10.57 3.59 8.16
CA GLN A 399 9.69 2.77 7.33
C GLN A 399 9.41 3.39 5.95
N ALA A 400 9.64 4.69 5.78
CA ALA A 400 9.36 5.41 4.54
C ALA A 400 10.48 5.23 3.51
N ILE A 401 10.11 4.98 2.25
CA ILE A 401 11.08 4.81 1.14
C ILE A 401 12.03 6.00 1.00
N ALA A 402 11.58 7.24 1.23
CA ALA A 402 12.44 8.42 1.26
C ALA A 402 13.62 8.26 2.24
N ASN A 403 13.34 7.79 3.46
CA ASN A 403 14.36 7.49 4.46
C ASN A 403 15.29 6.36 4.00
N ARG A 404 14.74 5.32 3.37
CA ARG A 404 15.54 4.20 2.82
C ARG A 404 16.50 4.65 1.71
N LEU A 405 16.05 5.54 0.82
CA LEU A 405 16.90 6.12 -0.23
C LEU A 405 18.02 6.97 0.37
N MET A 406 17.71 7.83 1.34
CA MET A 406 18.73 8.61 2.07
C MET A 406 19.73 7.70 2.80
N THR A 407 19.25 6.65 3.45
CA THR A 407 20.09 5.65 4.14
C THR A 407 21.03 4.98 3.15
N ALA A 408 20.52 4.52 2.00
CA ALA A 408 21.33 3.88 0.97
C ALA A 408 22.46 4.80 0.48
N VAL A 409 22.18 6.07 0.20
CA VAL A 409 23.20 7.04 -0.20
C VAL A 409 24.25 7.22 0.91
N VAL A 410 23.82 7.43 2.16
CA VAL A 410 24.73 7.72 3.29
C VAL A 410 25.58 6.53 3.74
N GLU A 411 25.09 5.31 3.55
CA GLU A 411 25.76 4.04 3.89
C GLU A 411 26.60 3.46 2.75
N GLY A 412 26.79 4.23 1.66
CA GLY A 412 27.79 3.88 0.66
C GLY A 412 27.26 3.10 -0.54
N TYR A 413 26.00 3.32 -0.96
CA TYR A 413 25.56 2.95 -2.32
C TYR A 413 26.51 3.49 -3.41
N LEU A 414 27.27 4.54 -3.09
CA LEU A 414 28.28 5.18 -3.94
C LEU A 414 29.70 4.62 -3.81
N THR A 415 29.94 3.54 -3.05
CA THR A 415 31.29 2.99 -2.81
C THR A 415 31.98 2.38 -4.05
N GLY A 416 31.50 2.67 -5.27
CA GLY A 416 32.21 2.44 -6.53
C GLY A 416 32.34 0.98 -6.96
N ASN A 417 31.97 0.03 -6.11
CA ASN A 417 31.89 -1.37 -6.51
C ASN A 417 30.72 -1.52 -7.47
N SER A 418 31.04 -1.82 -8.73
CA SER A 418 30.03 -2.22 -9.72
C SER A 418 29.23 -3.37 -9.14
N LYS A 419 27.94 -3.14 -8.91
CA LYS A 419 26.96 -4.20 -8.62
C LYS A 419 26.50 -4.90 -9.90
N ILE A 420 27.06 -4.52 -11.05
CA ILE A 420 26.95 -5.22 -12.33
C ILE A 420 28.20 -6.05 -12.52
#